data_AF-A0A1Q9A0B5-F1
#
_entry.id   AF-A0A1Q9A0B5-F1
#
_cell.length_a   1.000
_cell.length_b   1.000
_cell.length_c   1.000
_cell.angle_alpha   90.00
_cell.angle_beta   90.00
_cell.angle_gamma   90.00
#
_symmetry.space_group_name_H-M   'P 1'
#
loop_
_entity.id
_entity.type
_entity.pdbx_description
1 polymer ?
#
loop_
_entity_poly.entity_id
_entity_poly.type
_entity_poly.pdbx_seq_one_letter_code
_entity_poly.pdbx_strand_id
1 'polypeptide(L)'
;MEHLDISLFGCWPLPALEQTVDRRMLAAALDIGMLEIKAADLAALSDHYAGLLNELTREMAAQFEQFRLLREGAAALMEGGDEAAAKLARADLKAATEAMSVIVRTLEKIDALQRQLARDREAQADSAEASESFDAAEARLLALIETQAEVKACLLFERWQAESLAATGPPAG
;
A
#
# COMPACT_ATOMS: atom_id res chain seq x y z
N MET A 1 11.45 -4.25 39.54
CA MET A 1 11.31 -4.73 38.16
C MET A 1 9.91 -4.38 37.75
N GLU A 2 9.77 -3.45 36.81
CA GLU A 2 8.46 -3.02 36.32
C GLU A 2 7.75 -4.22 35.68
N HIS A 3 6.54 -4.49 36.15
CA HIS A 3 5.71 -5.59 35.68
C HIS A 3 5.25 -5.25 34.26
N LEU A 4 5.80 -5.93 33.26
CA LEU A 4 5.33 -5.81 31.88
C LEU A 4 3.96 -6.49 31.80
N ASP A 5 2.90 -5.71 31.61
CA ASP A 5 1.55 -6.26 31.48
C ASP A 5 1.32 -6.75 30.04
N ILE A 6 1.42 -8.07 29.86
CA ILE A 6 1.28 -8.76 28.58
C ILE A 6 -0.17 -8.66 28.05
N SER A 7 -1.16 -8.38 28.92
CA SER A 7 -2.55 -8.19 28.50
C SER A 7 -2.77 -6.91 27.68
N LEU A 8 -1.83 -5.96 27.75
CA LEU A 8 -1.83 -4.74 26.93
C LEU A 8 -1.52 -5.03 25.44
N PHE A 9 -0.98 -6.21 25.12
CA PHE A 9 -0.73 -6.69 23.76
C PHE A 9 -1.86 -7.61 23.24
N GLY A 10 -3.05 -7.54 23.86
CA GLY A 10 -4.26 -8.19 23.37
C GLY A 10 -4.79 -7.60 22.06
N CYS A 11 -5.59 -8.41 21.35
CA CYS A 11 -6.15 -8.21 20.00
C CYS A 11 -6.10 -6.78 19.47
N TRP A 12 -5.45 -6.62 18.31
CA TRP A 12 -5.35 -5.34 17.63
C TRP A 12 -6.76 -4.78 17.38
N PRO A 13 -7.12 -3.59 17.92
CA PRO A 13 -8.40 -3.00 17.60
C PRO A 13 -8.43 -2.70 16.10
N LEU A 14 -9.49 -3.13 15.42
CA LEU A 14 -9.76 -2.67 14.06
C LEU A 14 -9.82 -1.13 14.10
N PRO A 15 -9.05 -0.41 13.27
CA PRO A 15 -9.25 1.02 13.14
C PRO A 15 -10.70 1.24 12.71
N ALA A 16 -11.42 2.11 13.41
CA ALA A 16 -12.75 2.51 13.01
C ALA A 16 -12.63 3.16 11.61
N LEU A 17 -12.99 2.42 10.57
CA LEU A 17 -13.11 2.92 9.20
C LEU A 17 -14.34 3.84 9.04
N GLU A 18 -14.81 4.48 10.11
CA GLU A 18 -15.74 5.60 10.05
C GLU A 18 -14.94 6.87 9.73
N GLN A 19 -14.34 6.90 8.55
CA GLN A 19 -14.12 8.18 7.89
C GLN A 19 -15.24 8.30 6.87
N THR A 20 -16.10 9.29 7.09
CA THR A 20 -17.11 9.76 6.15
C THR A 20 -16.43 10.18 4.86
N VAL A 21 -16.12 9.22 3.98
CA VAL A 21 -15.68 9.51 2.63
C VAL A 21 -16.87 10.15 1.94
N ASP A 22 -16.74 11.43 1.59
CA ASP A 22 -17.75 12.14 0.83
C ASP A 22 -18.06 11.33 -0.45
N ARG A 23 -19.31 10.87 -0.56
CA ARG A 23 -19.77 9.98 -1.63
C ARG A 23 -19.50 10.55 -3.01
N ARG A 24 -19.31 11.87 -3.10
CA ARG A 24 -18.98 12.63 -4.30
C ARG A 24 -17.50 12.52 -4.70
N MET A 25 -16.57 12.47 -3.73
CA MET A 25 -15.15 12.17 -4.00
C MET A 25 -14.95 10.71 -4.38
N LEU A 26 -15.69 9.80 -3.75
CA LEU A 26 -15.64 8.38 -4.12
C LEU A 26 -16.10 8.17 -5.56
N ALA A 27 -17.18 8.80 -5.99
CA ALA A 27 -17.66 8.71 -7.38
C ALA A 27 -16.64 9.24 -8.41
N ALA A 28 -15.88 10.28 -8.08
CA ALA A 28 -14.83 10.81 -8.95
C ALA A 28 -13.59 9.90 -9.02
N ALA A 29 -13.23 9.23 -7.92
CA ALA A 29 -12.11 8.29 -7.87
C ALA A 29 -12.40 6.97 -8.62
N LEU A 30 -13.67 6.59 -8.74
CA LEU A 30 -14.10 5.37 -9.43
C LEU A 30 -14.07 5.48 -10.96
N ASP A 31 -14.13 6.69 -11.51
CA ASP A 31 -14.03 6.93 -12.96
C ASP A 31 -12.59 6.80 -13.50
N ILE A 32 -11.58 6.74 -12.61
CA ILE A 32 -10.15 6.64 -12.94
C ILE A 32 -9.67 5.16 -13.04
N GLY A 33 -10.58 4.19 -12.96
CA GLY A 33 -10.25 2.77 -13.18
C GLY A 33 -9.57 2.10 -11.97
N MET A 34 -9.79 2.63 -10.77
CA MET A 34 -9.43 1.94 -9.53
C MET A 34 -10.52 0.90 -9.23
N LEU A 35 -10.14 -0.37 -9.10
CA LEU A 35 -11.04 -1.49 -8.78
C LEU A 35 -12.06 -1.10 -7.70
N GLU A 36 -13.36 -1.06 -8.05
CA GLU A 36 -14.46 -0.99 -7.07
C GLU A 36 -14.41 -2.25 -6.20
N ILE A 37 -13.63 -2.22 -5.12
CA ILE A 37 -13.85 -3.14 -4.02
C ILE A 37 -15.06 -2.57 -3.29
N LYS A 38 -16.19 -3.29 -3.33
CA LYS A 38 -17.39 -2.86 -2.61
C LYS A 38 -17.02 -2.69 -1.14
N ALA A 39 -17.51 -1.64 -0.49
CA ALA A 39 -17.17 -1.37 0.91
C ALA A 39 -17.40 -2.57 1.85
N ALA A 40 -18.39 -3.42 1.54
CA ALA A 40 -18.62 -4.69 2.25
C ALA A 40 -17.48 -5.71 2.06
N ASP A 41 -16.90 -5.79 0.86
CA ASP A 41 -15.76 -6.66 0.55
C ASP A 41 -14.49 -6.13 1.24
N LEU A 42 -14.34 -4.80 1.38
CA LEU A 42 -13.25 -4.19 2.13
C LEU A 42 -13.35 -4.49 3.64
N ALA A 43 -14.55 -4.39 4.22
CA ALA A 43 -14.79 -4.73 5.62
C ALA A 43 -14.51 -6.23 5.89
N ALA A 44 -15.03 -7.12 5.04
CA ALA A 44 -14.78 -8.56 5.15
C ALA A 44 -13.29 -8.91 4.99
N LEU A 45 -12.58 -8.22 4.09
CA LEU A 45 -11.14 -8.39 3.90
C LEU A 45 -10.34 -7.89 5.11
N SER A 46 -10.74 -6.76 5.70
CA SER A 46 -10.14 -6.23 6.92
C SER A 46 -10.34 -7.17 8.11
N ASP A 47 -11.54 -7.72 8.30
CA ASP A 47 -11.84 -8.69 9.34
C ASP A 47 -11.04 -9.99 9.16
N HIS A 48 -10.92 -10.46 7.92
CA HIS A 48 -10.11 -11.63 7.59
C HIS A 48 -8.63 -11.43 7.95
N TYR A 49 -8.04 -10.29 7.54
CA TYR A 49 -6.65 -9.99 7.85
C TYR A 49 -6.41 -9.74 9.34
N ALA A 50 -7.34 -9.10 10.05
CA ALA A 50 -7.28 -8.94 11.50
C ALA A 50 -7.33 -10.31 12.21
N GLY A 51 -8.18 -11.23 11.73
CA GLY A 51 -8.24 -12.62 12.19
C GLY A 51 -6.91 -13.34 12.00
N LEU A 52 -6.36 -13.28 10.79
CA LEU A 52 -5.06 -13.89 10.45
C LEU A 52 -3.92 -13.30 11.30
N LEU A 53 -3.90 -11.98 11.52
CA LEU A 53 -2.90 -11.34 12.36
C LEU A 53 -2.95 -11.90 13.79
N ASN A 54 -4.15 -12.02 14.36
CA ASN A 54 -4.35 -12.57 15.69
C ASN A 54 -3.97 -14.07 15.80
N GLU A 55 -4.17 -14.84 14.73
CA GLU A 55 -3.69 -16.24 14.67
C GLU A 55 -2.16 -16.29 14.64
N LEU A 56 -1.53 -15.50 13.79
CA LEU A 56 -0.07 -15.42 13.70
C LEU A 56 0.57 -14.94 15.00
N THR A 57 -0.02 -13.95 15.68
CA THR A 57 0.46 -13.48 16.98
C THR A 57 0.31 -14.56 18.06
N ARG A 58 -0.80 -15.31 18.07
CA ARG A 58 -0.99 -16.43 18.99
C ARG A 58 0.03 -17.55 18.74
N GLU A 59 0.26 -17.88 17.49
CA GLU A 59 1.26 -18.88 17.10
C GLU A 59 2.67 -18.45 17.53
N MET A 60 3.04 -17.19 17.31
CA MET A 60 4.32 -16.64 17.81
C MET A 60 4.44 -16.73 19.33
N ALA A 61 3.39 -16.35 20.06
CA ALA A 61 3.39 -16.47 21.52
C ALA A 61 3.58 -17.93 21.98
N ALA A 62 2.95 -18.88 21.30
CA ALA A 62 3.13 -20.31 21.57
C ALA A 62 4.57 -20.78 21.29
N GLN A 63 5.21 -20.30 20.21
CA GLN A 63 6.60 -20.61 19.90
C GLN A 63 7.58 -20.05 20.92
N PHE A 64 7.34 -18.85 21.44
CA PHE A 64 8.14 -18.29 22.55
C PHE A 64 8.00 -19.11 23.83
N GLU A 65 6.78 -19.58 24.15
CA GLU A 65 6.57 -20.43 25.31
C GLU A 65 7.25 -21.79 25.17
N GLN A 66 7.21 -22.40 23.98
CA GLN A 66 7.99 -23.61 23.69
C GLN A 66 9.48 -23.40 23.88
N PHE A 67 10.02 -22.26 23.43
CA PHE A 67 11.43 -21.92 23.66
C PHE A 67 11.76 -21.79 25.15
N ARG A 68 10.85 -21.20 25.95
CA ARG A 68 11.02 -21.10 27.41
C ARG A 68 11.10 -22.48 28.06
N LEU A 69 10.18 -23.39 27.70
CA LEU A 69 10.17 -24.76 28.19
C LEU A 69 11.43 -25.54 27.76
N LEU A 70 11.88 -25.37 26.51
CA LEU A 70 13.11 -25.98 26.00
C LEU A 70 14.34 -25.49 26.78
N ARG A 71 14.39 -24.21 27.13
CA ARG A 71 15.46 -23.63 27.96
C ARG A 71 15.46 -24.22 29.37
N GLU A 72 14.30 -24.37 29.99
CA GLU A 72 14.17 -24.95 31.34
C GLU A 72 14.54 -26.43 31.36
N GLY A 73 14.07 -27.20 30.38
CA GLY A 73 14.45 -28.61 30.22
C GLY A 73 15.95 -28.79 29.96
N ALA A 74 16.53 -27.94 29.11
CA ALA A 74 17.96 -27.96 28.84
C ALA A 74 18.80 -27.65 30.09
N ALA A 75 18.36 -26.69 30.92
CA ALA A 75 19.02 -26.38 32.18
C ALA A 75 19.01 -27.58 33.15
N ALA A 76 17.86 -28.25 33.29
CA ALA A 76 17.73 -29.44 34.13
C ALA A 76 18.64 -30.60 33.66
N LEU A 77 18.76 -30.81 32.34
CA LEU A 77 19.66 -31.83 31.76
C LEU A 77 21.14 -31.50 31.98
N MET A 78 21.51 -30.22 32.02
CA MET A 78 22.89 -29.81 32.30
C MET A 78 23.28 -30.01 33.77
N GLU A 79 22.33 -29.96 34.70
CA GLU A 79 22.57 -30.22 36.14
C GLU A 79 22.55 -31.72 36.49
N GLY A 80 21.93 -32.56 35.65
CA GLY A 80 21.69 -33.99 35.90
C GLY A 80 22.91 -34.92 35.83
N GLY A 81 24.11 -34.41 35.58
CA GLY A 81 25.37 -35.19 35.62
C GLY A 81 25.67 -36.07 34.41
N ASP A 82 24.73 -36.24 33.46
CA ASP A 82 24.97 -36.90 32.18
C ASP A 82 25.58 -35.90 31.17
N GLU A 83 26.87 -36.05 30.90
CA GLU A 83 27.60 -35.16 30.01
C GLU A 83 27.17 -35.27 28.53
N ALA A 84 26.68 -36.43 28.09
CA ALA A 84 26.17 -36.60 26.73
C ALA A 84 24.83 -35.88 26.55
N ALA A 85 23.92 -36.05 27.51
CA ALA A 85 22.65 -35.33 27.53
C ALA A 85 22.85 -33.81 27.66
N ALA A 86 23.78 -33.37 28.51
CA ALA A 86 24.12 -31.95 28.67
C ALA A 86 24.69 -31.33 27.37
N LYS A 87 25.52 -32.07 26.62
CA LYS A 87 26.05 -31.61 25.32
C LYS A 87 24.94 -31.47 24.28
N LEU A 88 24.03 -32.44 24.19
CA LEU A 88 22.90 -32.37 23.27
C LEU A 88 21.98 -31.18 23.60
N ALA A 89 21.63 -31.01 24.88
CA ALA A 89 20.80 -29.90 25.34
C ALA A 89 21.39 -28.52 25.02
N ARG A 90 22.73 -28.36 25.10
CA ARG A 90 23.42 -27.11 24.70
C ARG A 90 23.34 -26.86 23.20
N ALA A 91 23.47 -27.91 22.39
CA ALA A 91 23.37 -27.80 20.93
C ALA A 91 21.95 -27.40 20.51
N ASP A 92 20.93 -28.02 21.09
CA ASP A 92 19.53 -27.73 20.79
C ASP A 92 19.15 -26.31 21.21
N LEU A 93 19.57 -25.88 22.41
CA LEU A 93 19.34 -24.51 22.88
C LEU A 93 19.99 -23.48 21.93
N LYS A 94 21.20 -23.78 21.45
CA LYS A 94 21.90 -22.91 20.50
C LYS A 94 21.14 -22.82 19.18
N ALA A 95 20.75 -23.96 18.60
CA ALA A 95 19.99 -23.98 17.35
C ALA A 95 18.65 -23.24 17.47
N ALA A 96 17.93 -23.44 18.59
CA ALA A 96 16.68 -22.74 18.85
C ALA A 96 16.88 -21.23 19.02
N THR A 97 17.98 -20.80 19.66
CA THR A 97 18.32 -19.37 19.82
C THR A 97 18.66 -18.73 18.47
N GLU A 98 19.41 -19.43 17.62
CA GLU A 98 19.73 -18.97 16.27
C GLU A 98 18.46 -18.82 15.41
N ALA A 99 17.56 -19.81 15.45
CA ALA A 99 16.26 -19.74 14.78
C ALA A 99 15.43 -18.54 15.26
N MET A 100 15.36 -18.31 16.57
CA MET A 100 14.65 -17.17 17.14
C MET A 100 15.25 -15.82 16.67
N SER A 101 16.58 -15.72 16.60
CA SER A 101 17.25 -14.52 16.07
C SER A 101 16.89 -14.22 14.62
N VAL A 102 16.77 -15.26 13.78
CA VAL A 102 16.34 -15.12 12.38
C VAL A 102 14.90 -14.65 12.29
N ILE A 103 14.00 -15.21 13.11
CA ILE A 103 12.59 -14.81 13.15
C ILE A 103 12.47 -13.34 13.55
N VAL A 104 13.09 -12.92 14.64
CA VAL A 104 13.06 -11.52 15.12
C VAL A 104 13.58 -10.55 14.06
N ARG A 105 14.73 -10.85 13.44
CA ARG A 105 15.29 -10.01 12.37
C ARG A 105 14.36 -9.91 11.15
N THR A 106 13.63 -10.98 10.86
CA THR A 106 12.68 -11.00 9.75
C THR A 106 11.46 -10.14 10.07
N LEU A 107 10.96 -10.20 11.31
CA LEU A 107 9.87 -9.34 11.78
C LEU A 107 10.26 -7.86 11.77
N GLU A 108 11.45 -7.52 12.26
CA GLU A 108 11.99 -6.15 12.21
C GLU A 108 12.07 -5.62 10.77
N LYS A 109 12.51 -6.46 9.84
CA LYS A 109 12.58 -6.08 8.42
C LYS A 109 11.20 -5.92 7.80
N ILE A 110 10.23 -6.77 8.15
CA ILE A 110 8.84 -6.63 7.69
C ILE A 110 8.23 -5.34 8.23
N ASP A 111 8.42 -5.01 9.52
CA ASP A 111 7.94 -3.75 10.12
C ASP A 111 8.55 -2.54 9.40
N ALA A 112 9.86 -2.55 9.17
CA ALA A 112 10.54 -1.49 8.44
C ALA A 112 9.98 -1.30 7.01
N LEU A 113 9.70 -2.41 6.31
CA LEU A 113 9.09 -2.37 4.97
C LEU A 113 7.66 -1.85 5.02
N GLN A 114 6.85 -2.26 6.00
CA GLN A 114 5.48 -1.76 6.15
C GLN A 114 5.45 -0.25 6.41
N ARG A 115 6.34 0.26 7.27
CA ARG A 115 6.51 1.70 7.51
C ARG A 115 6.96 2.44 6.26
N GLN A 116 7.88 1.86 5.50
CA GLN A 116 8.31 2.45 4.23
C GLN A 116 7.17 2.51 3.23
N LEU A 117 6.42 1.42 3.03
CA LEU A 117 5.26 1.40 2.14
C LEU A 117 4.18 2.39 2.54
N ALA A 118 3.96 2.61 3.84
CA ALA A 118 3.04 3.64 4.31
C ALA A 118 3.49 5.05 3.87
N ARG A 119 4.77 5.38 4.10
CA ARG A 119 5.35 6.66 3.65
C ARG A 119 5.34 6.81 2.12
N ASP A 120 5.62 5.74 1.40
CA ASP A 120 5.64 5.76 -0.06
C ASP A 120 4.23 6.02 -0.62
N ARG A 121 3.18 5.48 0.03
CA ARG A 121 1.78 5.78 -0.34
C ARG A 121 1.41 7.23 -0.04
N GLU A 122 1.82 7.77 1.11
CA GLU A 122 1.61 9.19 1.44
C GLU A 122 2.29 10.10 0.42
N ALA A 123 3.57 9.85 0.11
CA ALA A 123 4.32 10.63 -0.88
C ALA A 123 3.72 10.55 -2.30
N GLN A 124 3.15 9.40 -2.68
CA GLN A 124 2.43 9.24 -3.94
C GLN A 124 1.11 10.02 -3.96
N ALA A 125 0.37 10.05 -2.87
CA ALA A 125 -0.84 10.87 -2.76
C ALA A 125 -0.51 12.36 -2.91
N ASP A 126 0.52 12.85 -2.20
CA ASP A 126 0.99 14.23 -2.30
C ASP A 126 1.46 14.58 -3.74
N SER A 127 2.13 13.64 -4.41
CA SER A 127 2.59 13.82 -5.79
C SER A 127 1.45 13.79 -6.81
N ALA A 128 0.40 12.99 -6.57
CA ALA A 128 -0.79 12.93 -7.40
C ALA A 128 -1.62 14.22 -7.28
N GLU A 129 -1.70 14.81 -6.08
CA GLU A 129 -2.30 16.13 -5.86
C GLU A 129 -1.48 17.26 -6.51
N ALA A 130 -0.15 17.12 -6.59
CA ALA A 130 0.73 18.08 -7.25
C ALA A 130 0.78 17.93 -8.79
N SER A 131 0.28 16.83 -9.35
CA SER A 131 0.09 16.68 -10.79
C SER A 131 -1.02 17.62 -11.27
N GLU A 132 -0.88 18.17 -12.48
CA GLU A 132 -1.92 19.02 -13.08
C GLU A 132 -3.28 18.34 -12.95
N SER A 133 -4.25 19.01 -12.31
CA SER A 133 -5.59 18.45 -12.13
C SER A 133 -6.19 18.13 -13.49
N PHE A 134 -7.04 17.10 -13.54
CA PHE A 134 -7.72 16.72 -14.78
C PHE A 134 -8.40 17.91 -15.46
N ASP A 135 -9.09 18.75 -14.69
CA ASP A 135 -9.74 19.96 -15.17
C ASP A 135 -8.76 20.97 -15.78
N ALA A 136 -7.57 21.12 -15.20
CA ALA A 136 -6.54 22.01 -15.73
C ALA A 136 -5.93 21.46 -17.03
N ALA A 137 -5.73 20.15 -17.11
CA ALA A 137 -5.28 19.47 -18.33
C ALA A 137 -6.34 19.55 -19.44
N GLU A 138 -7.63 19.37 -19.12
CA GLU A 138 -8.75 19.52 -20.05
C GLU A 138 -8.84 20.94 -20.59
N ALA A 139 -8.81 21.95 -19.71
CA ALA A 139 -8.84 23.36 -20.10
C ALA A 139 -7.68 23.72 -21.04
N ARG A 140 -6.48 23.20 -20.76
CA ARG A 140 -5.30 23.38 -21.62
C ARG A 140 -5.50 22.73 -22.99
N LEU A 141 -6.03 21.51 -23.04
CA LEU A 141 -6.32 20.79 -24.28
C LEU A 141 -7.36 21.53 -25.13
N LEU A 142 -8.44 22.00 -24.51
CA LEU A 142 -9.47 22.80 -25.18
C LEU A 142 -8.88 24.09 -25.76
N ALA A 143 -8.05 24.81 -25.00
CA ALA A 143 -7.39 26.02 -25.48
C ALA A 143 -6.48 25.75 -26.70
N LEU A 144 -5.77 24.62 -26.70
CA LEU A 144 -4.94 24.22 -27.86
C LEU A 144 -5.80 23.88 -29.08
N ILE A 145 -6.93 23.19 -28.88
CA ILE A 145 -7.88 22.86 -29.95
C ILE A 145 -8.48 24.14 -30.54
N GLU A 146 -8.91 25.08 -29.69
CA GLU A 146 -9.46 26.38 -30.10
C GLU A 146 -8.43 27.14 -30.96
N THR A 147 -7.20 27.26 -30.46
CA THR A 147 -6.10 27.93 -31.18
C THR A 147 -5.86 27.27 -32.54
N GLN A 148 -5.85 25.94 -32.60
CA GLN A 148 -5.65 25.22 -33.85
C GLN A 148 -6.84 25.37 -34.81
N ALA A 149 -8.06 25.41 -34.29
CA ALA A 149 -9.27 25.62 -35.07
C ALA A 149 -9.29 27.03 -35.68
N GLU A 150 -8.93 28.06 -34.91
CA GLU A 150 -8.80 29.44 -35.40
C GLU A 150 -7.77 29.53 -36.53
N VAL A 151 -6.58 28.97 -36.36
CA VAL A 151 -5.54 28.95 -37.40
C VAL A 151 -6.06 28.27 -38.67
N LYS A 152 -6.73 27.13 -38.56
CA LYS A 152 -7.31 26.42 -39.72
C LYS A 152 -8.42 27.23 -40.37
N ALA A 153 -9.29 27.88 -39.60
CA ALA A 153 -10.38 28.70 -40.10
C ALA A 153 -9.85 29.89 -40.92
N CYS A 154 -8.82 30.58 -40.42
CA CYS A 154 -8.15 31.66 -41.15
C CYS A 154 -7.59 31.17 -42.49
N LEU A 155 -6.86 30.05 -42.50
CA LEU A 155 -6.31 29.49 -43.74
C LEU A 155 -7.38 29.08 -44.76
N LEU A 156 -8.48 28.48 -44.29
CA LEU A 156 -9.60 28.11 -45.15
C LEU A 156 -10.33 29.34 -45.68
N PHE A 157 -10.47 30.38 -44.87
CA PHE A 157 -11.09 31.65 -45.28
C PHE A 157 -10.25 32.37 -46.33
N GLU A 158 -8.94 32.48 -46.14
CA GLU A 158 -8.01 33.05 -47.12
C GLU A 158 -8.06 32.29 -48.44
N ARG A 159 -8.08 30.96 -48.37
CA ARG A 159 -8.19 30.11 -49.56
C ARG A 159 -9.51 30.34 -50.30
N TRP A 160 -10.64 30.33 -49.58
CA TRP A 160 -11.95 30.61 -50.17
C TRP A 160 -12.02 32.01 -50.80
N GLN A 161 -11.41 33.01 -50.16
CA GLN A 161 -11.33 34.37 -50.68
C GLN A 161 -10.54 34.43 -52.00
N ALA A 162 -9.40 33.75 -52.08
CA ALA A 162 -8.62 33.65 -53.30
C ALA A 162 -9.38 32.93 -54.44
N GLU A 163 -10.06 31.82 -54.13
CA GLU A 163 -10.85 31.04 -55.08
C GLU A 163 -12.08 31.81 -55.58
N SER A 164 -12.77 32.53 -54.70
CA SER A 164 -13.95 33.34 -55.05
C SER A 164 -13.60 34.56 -55.90
N LEU A 165 -12.48 35.25 -55.61
CA LEU A 165 -11.99 36.35 -56.46
C LEU A 165 -11.58 35.84 -57.85
N ALA A 166 -10.95 34.66 -57.94
CA ALA A 166 -10.60 34.05 -59.21
C ALA A 166 -11.83 33.64 -60.05
N ALA A 167 -12.92 33.21 -59.40
CA ALA A 167 -14.18 32.86 -60.06
C ALA A 167 -14.97 34.07 -60.59
N THR A 168 -14.69 35.29 -60.10
CA THR A 168 -15.30 36.55 -60.57
C THR A 168 -14.50 37.29 -61.66
N GLY A 169 -13.44 36.68 -62.21
CA GLY A 169 -12.73 37.21 -63.38
C GLY A 169 -13.59 37.21 -64.65
N PRO A 170 -13.45 38.20 -65.57
CA PRO A 170 -14.41 38.41 -66.65
C PRO A 170 -14.43 37.22 -67.64
N PRO A 171 -15.60 36.89 -68.23
CA PRO A 171 -15.68 35.82 -69.23
C PRO A 171 -14.79 36.19 -70.42
N ALA A 172 -13.86 35.29 -70.76
CA ALA A 172 -13.02 35.42 -71.94
C ALA A 172 -13.91 35.46 -73.18
N GLY A 173 -13.96 36.63 -73.83
CA GLY A 173 -14.50 36.82 -75.18
C GLY A 173 -13.45 36.52 -76.25
#